data_AF-A0A535NE91-F1
#
_entry.id   AF-A0A535NE91-F1
#
_cell.length_a   1.000
_cell.length_b   1.000
_cell.length_c   1.000
_cell.angle_alpha   90.00
_cell.angle_beta   90.00
_cell.angle_gamma   90.00
#
_symmetry.space_group_name_H-M   'P 1'
#
loop_
_entity.id
_entity.type
_entity.pdbx_description
1 polymer ?
#
loop_
_entity_poly.entity_id
_entity_poly.type
_entity_poly.pdbx_seq_one_letter_code
_entity_poly.pdbx_strand_id
1 'polypeptide(L)'
;MAFERYGTTTPRRSQWLARSSDAGQTWSTPKQIDDANVDLLAETTQAKIFAAPSGIFGVAFYDRRLVCPSDTPDAGAVDTCIDVTIQFFNADGSPRGGNRRVTQESWDPNVNPAVPGGVGGSTTFIGDYFGGTMTTTKKGTFAHLLFVSTSPTLQAGALPGGDLAPPYQQQIYASVLAP
;
A
#
# COMPACT_ATOMS: atom_id res chain seq x y z
N MET A 1 10.72 -2.16 12.75
CA MET A 1 11.03 -2.40 11.32
C MET A 1 9.84 -3.11 10.71
N ALA A 2 9.23 -2.49 9.70
CA ALA A 2 8.36 -3.20 8.77
C ALA A 2 9.20 -3.59 7.55
N PHE A 3 9.05 -4.80 7.04
CA PHE A 3 9.81 -5.29 5.90
C PHE A 3 8.99 -6.25 5.05
N GLU A 4 9.32 -6.26 3.76
CA GLU A 4 8.80 -7.23 2.81
C GLU A 4 9.61 -8.52 2.95
N ARG A 5 8.93 -9.64 3.18
CA ARG A 5 9.56 -10.95 3.19
C ARG A 5 9.46 -11.55 1.80
N TYR A 6 10.60 -11.70 1.14
CA TYR A 6 10.74 -12.44 -0.10
C TYR A 6 10.88 -13.93 0.19
N GLY A 7 10.03 -14.75 -0.41
CA GLY A 7 10.03 -16.20 -0.25
C GLY A 7 10.00 -16.94 -1.59
N THR A 8 10.34 -18.23 -1.55
CA THR A 8 10.11 -19.16 -2.67
C THR A 8 8.75 -19.86 -2.57
N THR A 9 8.09 -19.75 -1.42
CA THR A 9 6.75 -20.27 -1.13
C THR A 9 5.70 -19.21 -1.39
N THR A 10 4.48 -19.66 -1.65
CA THR A 10 3.32 -18.83 -1.99
C THR A 10 2.60 -18.34 -0.72
N PRO A 11 2.30 -17.03 -0.54
CA PRO A 11 2.65 -15.91 -1.43
C PRO A 11 4.15 -15.58 -1.35
N ARG A 12 4.76 -15.20 -2.49
CA ARG A 12 6.22 -14.94 -2.52
C ARG A 12 6.60 -13.65 -1.83
N ARG A 13 5.63 -12.76 -1.60
CA ARG A 13 5.81 -11.49 -0.88
C ARG A 13 4.69 -11.29 0.13
N SER A 14 5.09 -10.98 1.35
CA SER A 14 4.19 -10.65 2.46
C SER A 14 4.82 -9.56 3.33
N GLN A 15 4.00 -8.86 4.11
CA GLN A 15 4.48 -7.82 5.01
C GLN A 15 4.70 -8.36 6.42
N TRP A 16 5.84 -8.01 7.00
CA TRP A 16 6.23 -8.46 8.33
C TRP A 16 6.67 -7.29 9.20
N LEU A 17 6.47 -7.45 10.51
CA LEU A 17 6.87 -6.51 11.54
C LEU A 17 7.78 -7.20 12.56
N ALA A 18 8.95 -6.60 12.77
CA ALA A 18 9.83 -6.89 13.91
C ALA A 18 10.11 -5.60 14.67
N ARG A 19 10.11 -5.66 16.00
CA ARG A 19 10.30 -4.51 16.87
C ARG A 19 11.63 -4.61 17.61
N SER A 20 12.30 -3.47 17.72
CA SER A 20 13.42 -3.28 18.64
C SER A 20 13.03 -2.20 19.65
N SER A 21 13.49 -2.36 20.89
CA SER A 21 13.35 -1.37 21.97
C SER A 21 14.70 -0.82 22.45
N ASP A 22 15.79 -1.16 21.77
CA ASP A 22 17.17 -0.89 22.16
C ASP A 22 18.01 -0.38 20.98
N ALA A 23 17.39 0.46 20.15
CA ALA A 23 17.98 1.10 18.97
C ALA A 23 18.52 0.10 17.92
N GLY A 24 17.85 -1.05 17.77
CA GLY A 24 18.15 -2.05 16.74
C GLY A 24 19.14 -3.13 17.17
N GLN A 25 19.55 -3.18 18.44
CA GLN A 25 20.48 -4.19 18.95
C GLN A 25 19.81 -5.56 19.09
N THR A 26 18.57 -5.61 19.58
CA THR A 26 17.76 -6.82 19.64
C THR A 26 16.41 -6.62 18.97
N TRP A 27 15.84 -7.74 18.48
CA TRP A 27 14.62 -7.76 17.70
C TRP A 27 13.66 -8.81 18.24
N SER A 28 12.37 -8.47 18.28
CA SER A 28 11.31 -9.43 18.54
C SER A 28 11.22 -10.48 17.42
N THR A 29 10.60 -11.62 17.70
CA THR A 29 10.17 -12.55 16.65
C THR A 29 9.30 -11.82 15.62
N PRO A 30 9.63 -11.89 14.31
CA PRO A 30 8.84 -11.27 13.27
C PRO A 30 7.41 -11.82 13.23
N LYS A 31 6.44 -10.95 12.96
CA LYS A 31 5.03 -11.33 12.76
C LYS A 31 4.57 -10.85 11.40
N GLN A 32 3.84 -11.69 10.68
CA GLN A 32 3.16 -11.29 9.45
C GLN A 32 2.03 -10.32 9.82
N ILE A 33 1.86 -9.25 9.04
CA ILE A 33 0.91 -8.17 9.32
C ILE A 33 -0.12 -7.94 8.22
N ASP A 34 0.13 -8.46 7.02
CA ASP A 34 -0.90 -8.61 6.02
C ASP A 34 -1.72 -9.87 6.31
N ASP A 35 -3.04 -9.79 6.14
CA ASP A 35 -3.92 -10.94 6.34
C ASP A 35 -3.50 -12.12 5.45
N ALA A 36 -2.94 -13.17 6.08
CA ALA A 36 -2.36 -14.33 5.42
C ALA A 36 -3.38 -15.27 4.75
N ASN A 37 -4.68 -15.04 4.94
CA ASN A 37 -5.75 -15.96 4.56
C ASN A 37 -6.61 -15.48 3.36
N VAL A 38 -6.25 -14.38 2.70
CA VAL A 38 -7.14 -13.72 1.72
C VAL A 38 -6.98 -14.30 0.30
N ASP A 39 -5.75 -14.63 -0.12
CA ASP A 39 -5.44 -15.42 -1.31
C ASP A 39 -3.98 -15.90 -1.18
N LEU A 40 -3.71 -17.16 -1.52
CA LEU A 40 -2.36 -17.71 -1.46
C LEU A 40 -1.45 -17.08 -2.53
N LEU A 41 -1.99 -16.75 -3.70
CA LEU A 41 -1.21 -16.23 -4.83
C LEU A 41 -0.93 -14.74 -4.74
N ALA A 42 -1.74 -14.00 -4.00
CA ALA A 42 -1.69 -12.56 -4.06
C ALA A 42 -0.70 -11.94 -3.09
N GLU A 43 0.02 -10.94 -3.58
CA GLU A 43 1.19 -10.38 -2.93
C GLU A 43 0.92 -9.00 -2.34
N THR A 44 1.72 -8.65 -1.34
CA THR A 44 1.84 -7.29 -0.82
C THR A 44 3.27 -6.78 -1.02
N THR A 45 3.44 -5.48 -1.23
CA THR A 45 4.78 -4.90 -1.49
C THR A 45 4.94 -3.46 -1.02
N GLN A 46 6.17 -2.98 -0.99
CA GLN A 46 6.57 -1.59 -0.73
C GLN A 46 6.03 -0.98 0.58
N ALA A 47 6.05 -1.72 1.69
CA ALA A 47 5.58 -1.18 2.97
C ALA A 47 6.23 0.17 3.35
N LYS A 48 5.44 1.00 4.03
CA LYS A 48 5.83 2.26 4.64
C LYS A 48 5.29 2.30 6.08
N ILE A 49 6.12 2.77 6.99
CA ILE A 49 5.79 2.90 8.41
C ILE A 49 5.68 4.37 8.79
N PHE A 50 4.66 4.71 9.56
CA PHE A 50 4.38 6.08 9.99
C PHE A 50 4.01 6.06 11.46
N ALA A 51 4.57 6.97 12.27
CA ALA A 51 4.28 7.06 13.69
C ALA A 51 3.60 8.39 14.00
N ALA A 52 2.60 8.36 14.87
CA ALA A 52 1.91 9.54 15.38
C ALA A 52 2.50 9.99 16.72
N PRO A 53 2.34 11.27 17.12
CA PRO A 53 2.69 11.74 18.46
C PRO A 53 2.01 10.98 19.61
N SER A 54 0.85 10.35 19.37
CA SER A 54 0.18 9.50 20.37
C SER A 54 0.89 8.17 20.65
N GLY A 55 1.96 7.84 19.92
CA GLY A 55 2.64 6.53 19.98
C GLY A 55 1.96 5.42 19.17
N ILE A 56 0.79 5.68 18.58
CA ILE A 56 0.19 4.80 17.58
C ILE A 56 1.03 4.90 16.31
N PHE A 57 1.27 3.78 15.65
CA PHE A 57 1.90 3.77 14.34
C PHE A 57 1.08 2.92 13.36
N GLY A 58 1.21 3.23 12.08
CA GLY A 58 0.60 2.49 10.99
C GLY A 58 1.68 1.93 10.07
N VAL A 59 1.41 0.73 9.53
CA VAL A 59 2.17 0.18 8.42
C VAL A 59 1.23 0.05 7.24
N ALA A 60 1.49 0.81 6.18
CA ALA A 60 0.72 0.74 4.94
C ALA A 60 1.55 0.08 3.84
N PHE A 61 0.91 -0.65 2.94
CA PHE A 61 1.54 -1.42 1.87
C PHE A 61 0.67 -1.43 0.62
N TYR A 62 1.29 -1.61 -0.54
CA TYR A 62 0.56 -1.96 -1.75
C TYR A 62 0.08 -3.40 -1.63
N ASP A 63 -1.14 -3.61 -2.08
CA ASP A 63 -1.91 -4.81 -1.83
C ASP A 63 -2.55 -5.28 -3.14
N ARG A 64 -2.18 -6.47 -3.62
CA ARG A 64 -2.68 -7.02 -4.89
C ARG A 64 -3.62 -8.20 -4.67
N ARG A 65 -4.20 -8.30 -3.48
CA ARG A 65 -5.09 -9.40 -3.04
C ARG A 65 -6.50 -9.36 -3.61
N LEU A 66 -6.91 -8.22 -4.17
CA LEU A 66 -8.20 -8.13 -4.85
C LEU A 66 -8.04 -8.38 -6.36
N VAL A 67 -9.07 -9.00 -6.93
CA VAL A 67 -9.19 -9.23 -8.37
C VAL A 67 -9.35 -7.89 -9.09
N CYS A 68 -8.72 -7.76 -10.26
CA CYS A 68 -8.85 -6.59 -11.11
C CYS A 68 -10.32 -6.32 -11.52
N PRO A 69 -10.79 -5.07 -11.41
CA PRO A 69 -12.13 -4.66 -11.87
C PRO A 69 -12.36 -4.95 -13.35
N SER A 70 -13.63 -5.10 -13.75
CA SER A 70 -14.01 -5.49 -15.11
C SER A 70 -13.72 -4.44 -16.20
N ASP A 71 -13.44 -3.20 -15.79
CA ASP A 71 -13.19 -2.05 -16.66
C ASP A 71 -11.69 -1.72 -16.81
N THR A 72 -10.80 -2.61 -16.37
CA THR A 72 -9.34 -2.47 -16.56
C THR A 72 -8.80 -3.43 -17.64
N PRO A 73 -7.63 -3.14 -18.23
CA PRO A 73 -6.96 -4.05 -19.17
C PRO A 73 -6.79 -5.47 -18.64
N ASP A 74 -6.44 -5.62 -17.36
CA ASP A 74 -6.22 -6.91 -16.71
C ASP A 74 -7.46 -7.45 -15.94
N ALA A 75 -8.68 -7.13 -16.41
CA ALA A 75 -9.93 -7.55 -15.79
C ALA A 75 -9.96 -9.04 -15.39
N GLY A 76 -10.28 -9.33 -14.13
CA GLY A 76 -10.34 -10.70 -13.60
C GLY A 76 -8.98 -11.28 -13.16
N ALA A 77 -7.87 -10.60 -13.40
CA ALA A 77 -6.56 -11.04 -12.91
C ALA A 77 -6.44 -10.87 -11.39
N VAL A 78 -5.85 -11.87 -10.72
CA VAL A 78 -5.33 -11.76 -9.35
C VAL A 78 -3.88 -11.30 -9.39
N ASP A 79 -3.39 -10.77 -8.27
CA ASP A 79 -2.02 -10.30 -8.14
C ASP A 79 -1.61 -9.36 -9.30
N THR A 80 -2.45 -8.38 -9.64
CA THR A 80 -2.15 -7.42 -10.73
C THR A 80 -2.57 -6.03 -10.31
N CYS A 81 -3.87 -5.80 -10.14
CA CYS A 81 -4.40 -4.53 -9.67
C CYS A 81 -4.00 -4.26 -8.23
N ILE A 82 -3.83 -2.99 -7.92
CA ILE A 82 -3.22 -2.52 -6.69
C ILE A 82 -4.25 -1.79 -5.85
N ASP A 83 -4.20 -2.07 -4.57
CA ASP A 83 -4.83 -1.35 -3.48
C ASP A 83 -3.78 -0.83 -2.50
N VAL A 84 -4.20 0.05 -1.59
CA VAL A 84 -3.40 0.40 -0.42
C VAL A 84 -4.13 -0.11 0.81
N THR A 85 -3.43 -0.89 1.61
CA THR A 85 -3.94 -1.38 2.90
C THR A 85 -3.06 -0.85 4.02
N ILE A 86 -3.67 -0.51 5.16
CA ILE A 86 -2.97 -0.09 6.38
C ILE A 86 -3.36 -0.97 7.57
N GLN A 87 -2.37 -1.37 8.36
CA GLN A 87 -2.54 -1.98 9.68
C GLN A 87 -2.03 -1.01 10.75
N PHE A 88 -2.88 -0.70 11.74
CA PHE A 88 -2.50 0.13 12.88
C PHE A 88 -2.00 -0.71 14.05
N PHE A 89 -1.12 -0.12 14.86
CA PHE A 89 -0.52 -0.74 16.03
C PHE A 89 -0.44 0.25 17.20
N ASN A 90 -0.53 -0.27 18.42
CA ASN A 90 -0.15 0.47 19.62
C ASN A 90 1.38 0.58 19.72
N ALA A 91 1.89 1.43 20.61
CA ALA A 91 3.33 1.66 20.81
C ALA A 91 4.14 0.40 21.15
N ASP A 92 3.49 -0.62 21.73
CA ASP A 92 4.10 -1.90 22.07
C ASP A 92 4.19 -2.87 20.87
N GLY A 93 3.57 -2.54 19.74
CA GLY A 93 3.48 -3.37 18.54
C GLY A 93 2.29 -4.33 18.52
N SER A 94 1.35 -4.22 19.47
CA SER A 94 0.09 -4.96 19.40
C SER A 94 -0.82 -4.39 18.30
N PRO A 95 -1.46 -5.23 17.47
CA PRO A 95 -2.38 -4.76 16.44
C PRO A 95 -3.54 -3.97 17.04
N ARG A 96 -3.94 -2.90 16.34
CA ARG A 96 -5.06 -2.03 16.72
C ARG A 96 -6.10 -2.08 15.61
N GLY A 97 -7.08 -2.97 15.77
CA GLY A 97 -7.99 -3.35 14.70
C GLY A 97 -7.33 -4.28 13.67
N GLY A 98 -8.04 -4.56 12.58
CA GLY A 98 -7.53 -5.35 11.45
C GLY A 98 -7.00 -4.50 10.30
N ASN A 99 -6.54 -5.18 9.24
CA ASN A 99 -6.16 -4.55 7.98
C ASN A 99 -7.33 -3.71 7.45
N ARG A 100 -7.03 -2.48 7.02
CA ARG A 100 -8.02 -1.57 6.45
C ARG A 100 -7.59 -1.13 5.06
N ARG A 101 -8.45 -1.39 4.08
CA ARG A 101 -8.30 -0.83 2.72
C ARG A 101 -8.45 0.70 2.78
N VAL A 102 -7.50 1.39 2.16
CA VAL A 102 -7.40 2.86 2.06
C VAL A 102 -7.94 3.33 0.72
N THR A 103 -7.63 2.61 -0.35
CA THR A 103 -8.17 2.83 -1.69
C THR A 103 -9.68 2.57 -1.72
N GLN A 104 -10.41 3.38 -2.49
CA GLN A 104 -11.85 3.15 -2.72
C GLN A 104 -12.11 2.14 -3.85
N GLU A 105 -11.17 2.07 -4.79
CA GLU A 105 -11.19 1.19 -5.95
C GLU A 105 -9.77 0.68 -6.24
N SER A 106 -9.68 -0.54 -6.78
CA SER A 106 -8.40 -1.14 -7.17
C SER A 106 -8.01 -0.53 -8.51
N TRP A 107 -6.73 -0.30 -8.75
CA TRP A 107 -6.25 0.31 -9.99
C TRP A 107 -5.23 -0.57 -10.68
N ASP A 108 -5.26 -0.53 -12.01
CA ASP A 108 -4.37 -1.33 -12.85
C ASP A 108 -3.13 -0.49 -13.22
N PRO A 109 -1.92 -0.90 -12.79
CA PRO A 109 -0.70 -0.14 -13.07
C PRO A 109 -0.26 -0.18 -14.56
N ASN A 110 -0.93 -0.97 -15.40
CA ASN A 110 -0.72 -1.01 -16.85
C ASN A 110 -1.61 -0.01 -17.61
N VAL A 111 -2.48 0.73 -16.92
CA VAL A 111 -3.28 1.82 -17.52
C VAL A 111 -2.41 3.05 -17.74
N ASN A 112 -2.10 3.33 -19.00
CA ASN A 112 -1.32 4.49 -19.46
C ASN A 112 -0.04 4.78 -18.62
N PRO A 113 0.89 3.81 -18.50
CA PRO A 113 2.08 3.97 -17.67
C PRO A 113 3.02 5.01 -18.27
N ALA A 114 3.54 5.91 -17.43
CA ALA A 114 4.33 7.06 -17.88
C ALA A 114 5.63 6.67 -18.62
N VAL A 115 6.21 5.51 -18.28
CA VAL A 115 7.37 4.93 -18.96
C VAL A 115 7.15 3.42 -19.08
N PRO A 116 6.50 2.94 -20.14
CA PRO A 116 6.42 1.51 -20.40
C PRO A 116 7.85 0.97 -20.59
N GLY A 117 8.25 -0.10 -19.87
CA GLY A 117 9.53 -0.78 -20.10
C GLY A 117 10.75 -0.27 -19.33
N GLY A 118 10.60 0.43 -18.20
CA GLY A 118 11.73 0.81 -17.32
C GLY A 118 12.71 -0.35 -17.02
N VAL A 119 13.99 -0.03 -16.76
CA VAL A 119 15.17 -0.93 -16.82
C VAL A 119 14.89 -2.33 -16.24
N GLY A 120 14.46 -3.25 -17.11
CA GLY A 120 14.02 -4.60 -16.74
C GLY A 120 12.88 -5.17 -17.61
N GLY A 121 12.14 -4.33 -18.36
CA GLY A 121 11.28 -4.81 -19.45
C GLY A 121 9.85 -5.21 -19.07
N SER A 122 9.27 -4.68 -17.98
CA SER A 122 7.81 -4.75 -17.77
C SER A 122 7.10 -3.57 -18.43
N THR A 123 5.92 -3.80 -19.01
CA THR A 123 4.98 -2.74 -19.41
C THR A 123 4.49 -1.91 -18.21
N THR A 124 4.73 -2.38 -16.99
CA THR A 124 4.29 -1.78 -15.73
C THR A 124 5.34 -0.85 -15.12
N PHE A 125 4.90 0.31 -14.63
CA PHE A 125 5.72 1.21 -13.81
C PHE A 125 4.86 1.85 -12.72
N ILE A 126 5.25 1.67 -11.45
CA ILE A 126 4.56 2.32 -10.31
C ILE A 126 5.41 3.38 -9.58
N GLY A 127 6.74 3.38 -9.78
CA GLY A 127 7.69 4.26 -9.09
C GLY A 127 7.70 4.10 -7.56
N ASP A 128 8.43 4.99 -6.88
CA ASP A 128 8.55 5.06 -5.42
C ASP A 128 7.70 6.21 -4.82
N TYR A 129 6.49 6.37 -5.33
CA TYR A 129 5.60 7.50 -4.99
C TYR A 129 4.72 7.25 -3.74
N PHE A 130 5.09 6.27 -2.92
CA PHE A 130 4.32 5.85 -1.75
C PHE A 130 4.92 6.41 -0.46
N GLY A 131 4.14 7.19 0.29
CA GLY A 131 4.57 7.80 1.54
C GLY A 131 3.40 8.31 2.37
N GLY A 132 3.71 9.09 3.40
CA GLY A 132 2.70 9.57 4.33
C GLY A 132 3.26 10.04 5.66
N THR A 133 2.35 10.43 6.53
CA THR A 133 2.61 10.84 7.91
C THR A 133 1.41 10.52 8.80
N MET A 134 1.56 10.61 10.12
CA MET A 134 0.44 10.54 11.04
C MET A 134 0.39 11.77 11.94
N THR A 135 -0.82 12.23 12.22
CA THR A 135 -1.08 13.34 13.14
C THR A 135 -1.94 12.88 14.31
N THR A 136 -1.83 13.57 15.45
CA THR A 136 -2.72 13.39 16.60
C THR A 136 -3.35 14.73 16.93
N THR A 137 -4.68 14.76 16.99
CA THR A 137 -5.46 15.95 17.36
C THR A 137 -6.46 15.58 18.45
N LYS A 138 -7.22 16.57 18.95
CA LYS A 138 -8.36 16.31 19.86
C LYS A 138 -9.44 15.40 19.24
N LYS A 139 -9.49 15.27 17.91
CA LYS A 139 -10.45 14.43 17.18
C LYS A 139 -9.96 12.99 16.97
N GLY A 140 -8.72 12.68 17.36
CA GLY A 140 -8.11 11.36 17.19
C GLY A 140 -6.77 11.40 16.46
N THR A 141 -6.25 10.22 16.19
CA THR A 141 -5.00 10.00 15.43
C THR A 141 -5.34 9.60 14.01
N PHE A 142 -4.75 10.31 13.03
CA PHE A 142 -5.02 10.11 11.61
C PHE A 142 -3.74 9.71 10.88
N ALA A 143 -3.84 8.72 10.00
CA ALA A 143 -2.86 8.51 8.94
C ALA A 143 -3.22 9.38 7.74
N HIS A 144 -2.20 9.94 7.11
CA HIS A 144 -2.26 10.72 5.89
C HIS A 144 -1.32 10.05 4.90
N LEU A 145 -1.88 9.46 3.85
CA LEU A 145 -1.16 8.62 2.90
C LEU A 145 -1.15 9.30 1.54
N LEU A 146 0.00 9.22 0.87
CA LEU A 146 0.20 9.59 -0.52
C LEU A 146 0.60 8.33 -1.27
N PHE A 147 -0.15 7.95 -2.29
CA PHE A 147 0.11 6.76 -3.11
C PHE A 147 -0.31 7.04 -4.55
N VAL A 148 0.07 6.16 -5.48
CA VAL A 148 -0.34 6.32 -6.88
C VAL A 148 -1.63 5.57 -7.19
N SER A 149 -2.41 6.10 -8.13
CA SER A 149 -3.55 5.42 -8.73
C SER A 149 -3.65 5.78 -10.21
N THR A 150 -4.14 4.84 -11.02
CA THR A 150 -4.61 5.06 -12.40
C THR A 150 -6.14 5.03 -12.48
N SER A 151 -6.84 5.12 -11.35
CA SER A 151 -8.28 4.88 -11.37
C SER A 151 -9.04 6.02 -12.05
N PRO A 152 -9.93 5.71 -13.01
CA PRO A 152 -10.67 6.74 -13.77
C PRO A 152 -11.55 7.61 -12.89
N THR A 153 -12.19 7.04 -11.86
CA THR A 153 -13.11 7.77 -10.97
C THR A 153 -12.38 8.84 -10.17
N LEU A 154 -11.23 8.51 -9.58
CA LEU A 154 -10.41 9.47 -8.83
C LEU A 154 -9.79 10.55 -9.72
N GLN A 155 -9.69 10.30 -11.02
CA GLN A 155 -9.16 11.24 -12.01
C GLN A 155 -10.24 11.95 -12.84
N ALA A 156 -11.51 11.78 -12.49
CA ALA A 156 -12.60 12.48 -13.15
C ALA A 156 -12.39 14.00 -13.00
N GLY A 157 -12.15 14.69 -14.11
CA GLY A 157 -11.87 16.13 -14.12
C GLY A 157 -10.43 16.52 -13.78
N ALA A 158 -9.51 15.57 -13.67
CA ALA A 158 -8.09 15.88 -13.55
C ALA A 158 -7.55 16.55 -14.83
N LEU A 159 -6.62 17.50 -14.66
CA LEU A 159 -5.91 18.11 -15.78
C LEU A 159 -4.89 17.10 -16.34
N PRO A 160 -4.57 17.13 -17.66
CA PRO A 160 -3.52 16.31 -18.24
C PRO A 160 -2.16 16.54 -17.58
N GLY A 161 -1.40 15.45 -17.42
CA GLY A 161 -0.07 15.43 -16.85
C GLY A 161 0.94 15.31 -17.96
N GLY A 162 1.34 16.46 -18.52
CA GLY A 162 2.11 16.46 -19.77
C GLY A 162 1.27 15.96 -20.94
N ASP A 163 1.85 15.10 -21.78
CA ASP A 163 1.23 14.60 -23.02
C ASP A 163 0.30 13.39 -22.80
N LEU A 164 0.05 12.99 -21.54
CA LEU A 164 -0.81 11.86 -21.21
C LEU A 164 -2.24 12.31 -20.93
N ALA A 165 -3.20 11.73 -21.66
CA ALA A 165 -4.61 11.86 -21.35
C ALA A 165 -4.99 10.96 -20.14
N PRO A 166 -5.80 11.44 -19.19
CA PRO A 166 -6.33 10.60 -18.13
C PRO A 166 -7.11 9.38 -18.65
N PRO A 167 -7.13 8.26 -17.91
CA PRO A 167 -6.38 8.03 -16.68
C PRO A 167 -4.89 7.78 -16.96
N TYR A 168 -4.02 8.29 -16.09
CA TYR A 168 -2.59 7.98 -16.05
C TYR A 168 -2.13 7.97 -14.59
N GLN A 169 -0.88 7.57 -14.30
CA GLN A 169 -0.43 7.52 -12.91
C GLN A 169 -0.46 8.90 -12.22
N GLN A 170 -1.25 9.05 -11.15
CA GLN A 170 -1.31 10.27 -10.33
C GLN A 170 -1.19 9.97 -8.84
N GLN A 171 -0.64 10.91 -8.07
CA GLN A 171 -0.62 10.82 -6.61
C GLN A 171 -1.99 11.17 -6.03
N ILE A 172 -2.49 10.26 -5.20
CA ILE A 172 -3.73 10.37 -4.44
C ILE A 172 -3.39 10.57 -2.97
N TYR A 173 -4.08 11.54 -2.36
CA TYR A 173 -4.07 11.73 -0.92
C TYR A 173 -5.28 11.05 -0.27
N ALA A 174 -5.03 10.29 0.80
CA ALA A 174 -6.10 9.76 1.65
C ALA A 174 -5.81 10.05 3.12
N SER A 175 -6.88 10.24 3.91
CA SER A 175 -6.80 10.32 5.37
C SER A 175 -7.64 9.23 6.02
N VAL A 176 -7.06 8.54 7.00
CA VAL A 176 -7.65 7.38 7.66
C VAL A 176 -7.53 7.56 9.17
N LEU A 177 -8.66 7.56 9.88
CA LEU A 177 -8.69 7.56 11.34
C LEU A 177 -8.18 6.22 11.87
N ALA A 178 -7.21 6.25 12.78
CA ALA A 178 -6.78 5.09 13.55
C ALA A 178 -7.90 4.66 14.52
N PRO A 179 -8.21 3.36 14.66
CA PRO A 179 -9.24 2.86 15.59
C PRO A 179 -9.00 3.22 17.05
#